data_AF-A0A8K0H150-F1
#
_entry.id   AF-A0A8K0H150-F1
#
_cell.length_a   1.000
_cell.length_b   1.000
_cell.length_c   1.000
_cell.angle_alpha   90.00
_cell.angle_beta   90.00
_cell.angle_gamma   90.00
#
_symmetry.space_group_name_H-M   'P 1'
#
loop_
_entity.id
_entity.type
_entity.pdbx_description
1 polymer ?
#
loop_
_entity_poly.entity_id
_entity_poly.type
_entity_poly.pdbx_seq_one_letter_code
_entity_poly.pdbx_strand_id
1 'polypeptide(L)'
;MINFWVRPDDKQYIGPPVVHVSAPSSARHREREELYTTKLAHNLNPRGAHSQYLEGMINELREDFANMRANFGLQLVQQGSDIRELKTMVGQLLQHHKQQGMDVVLYFIRKRIDSNFGLFPSNVIIADCFFWACWRYNKHVVRDPHVDEDMEQFEQNIDWASEMNDTPFSEYYTGKMQLGSSSWAHKDIVYIPVNNNGAHWLTAKVDIPSWHITLYDSAIKMTPKSWFQIKNASPLAVLFPYLLMVNEYYSHHPNQMLDLTPFKMTREEDSSLPQQISDGDCGVYALKYIEYLVARSPFDFNSSHIALFREKYAVEIFHNDM
;
A
#
# COMPACT_ATOMS: atom_id res chain seq x y z
N MET A 1 -4.65 -20.32 -22.22
CA MET A 1 -5.63 -20.72 -21.20
C MET A 1 -4.88 -20.88 -19.89
N ILE A 2 -5.04 -19.94 -18.96
CA ILE A 2 -4.27 -19.86 -17.71
C ILE A 2 -5.14 -20.46 -16.60
N ASN A 3 -4.67 -21.58 -16.03
CA ASN A 3 -5.30 -22.25 -14.89
C ASN A 3 -5.00 -21.47 -13.61
N PHE A 4 -6.04 -21.01 -12.92
CA PHE A 4 -5.95 -20.48 -11.56
C PHE A 4 -6.22 -21.63 -10.56
N TRP A 5 -5.12 -22.20 -10.06
CA TRP A 5 -4.93 -22.96 -8.81
C TRP A 5 -6.05 -23.87 -8.25
N VAL A 6 -5.89 -25.17 -8.47
CA VAL A 6 -6.23 -26.25 -7.51
C VAL A 6 -4.97 -27.11 -7.36
N ARG A 7 -4.52 -27.39 -6.12
CA ARG A 7 -3.47 -28.41 -5.88
C ARG A 7 -4.11 -29.81 -5.90
N PRO A 8 -3.48 -30.83 -6.52
CA PRO A 8 -4.10 -32.16 -6.68
C PRO A 8 -4.17 -33.09 -5.46
N ASP A 9 -3.58 -32.78 -4.30
CA ASP A 9 -3.28 -33.84 -3.31
C ASP A 9 -3.99 -33.79 -1.95
N ASP A 10 -4.90 -32.85 -1.71
CA ASP A 10 -5.78 -32.93 -0.52
C ASP A 10 -7.10 -33.65 -0.85
N LYS A 11 -7.02 -34.99 -0.89
CA LYS A 11 -8.22 -35.84 -0.89
C LYS A 11 -8.94 -35.72 0.46
N GLN A 12 -9.92 -34.81 0.52
CA GLN A 12 -11.19 -34.84 1.30
C GLN A 12 -11.70 -33.44 1.70
N TYR A 13 -11.60 -32.43 0.83
CA TYR A 13 -12.37 -31.20 1.03
C TYR A 13 -13.35 -30.97 -0.11
N ILE A 14 -14.60 -31.40 0.09
CA ILE A 14 -15.74 -30.93 -0.71
C ILE A 14 -16.17 -29.61 -0.07
N GLY A 15 -15.44 -28.54 -0.40
CA GLY A 15 -15.89 -27.18 -0.09
C GLY A 15 -17.06 -26.77 -0.99
N PRO A 16 -17.85 -25.75 -0.61
CA PRO A 16 -18.92 -25.25 -1.45
C PRO A 16 -18.37 -24.72 -2.79
N PRO A 17 -19.21 -24.61 -3.84
CA PRO A 17 -18.77 -24.26 -5.18
C PRO A 17 -18.01 -22.94 -5.16
N VAL A 18 -16.89 -22.88 -5.88
CA VAL A 18 -16.21 -21.63 -6.21
C VAL A 18 -17.24 -20.73 -6.88
N VAL A 19 -17.69 -19.68 -6.19
CA VAL A 19 -18.49 -18.63 -6.82
C VAL A 19 -17.55 -17.92 -7.78
N HIS A 20 -17.70 -18.20 -9.07
CA HIS A 20 -17.09 -17.39 -10.12
C HIS A 20 -17.70 -15.98 -10.03
N VAL A 21 -17.10 -15.12 -9.22
CA VAL A 21 -17.17 -13.68 -9.48
C VAL A 21 -16.53 -13.54 -10.85
N SER A 22 -17.34 -13.16 -11.84
CA SER A 22 -16.86 -12.89 -13.19
C SER A 22 -15.72 -11.87 -13.11
N ALA A 23 -14.97 -11.70 -14.19
CA ALA A 23 -13.78 -10.87 -14.23
C ALA A 23 -14.00 -9.37 -14.61
N PRO A 24 -15.03 -8.60 -14.18
CA PRO A 24 -15.16 -7.19 -14.54
C PRO A 24 -14.41 -6.24 -13.60
N SER A 25 -13.83 -6.70 -12.47
CA SER A 25 -13.20 -5.82 -11.47
C SER A 25 -11.97 -5.08 -12.02
N SER A 26 -11.14 -5.72 -12.85
CA SER A 26 -9.91 -5.11 -13.38
C SER A 26 -10.14 -3.99 -14.42
N ALA A 27 -11.29 -3.99 -15.10
CA ALA A 27 -11.66 -2.96 -16.06
C ALA A 27 -12.27 -1.74 -15.35
N ARG A 28 -13.20 -1.96 -14.41
CA ARG A 28 -13.75 -0.91 -13.55
C ARG A 28 -12.70 -0.25 -12.65
N HIS A 29 -11.69 -1.02 -12.23
CA HIS A 29 -10.54 -0.51 -11.48
C HIS A 29 -9.69 0.43 -12.31
N ARG A 30 -9.29 0.00 -13.53
CA ARG A 30 -8.51 0.86 -14.45
C ARG A 30 -9.27 2.12 -14.82
N GLU A 31 -10.57 2.00 -15.11
CA GLU A 31 -11.43 3.15 -15.41
C GLU A 31 -11.55 4.12 -14.23
N ARG A 32 -11.56 3.62 -12.98
CA ARG A 32 -11.56 4.47 -11.77
C ARG A 32 -10.21 5.07 -11.43
N GLU A 33 -9.12 4.34 -11.58
CA GLU A 33 -7.77 4.90 -11.46
C GLU A 33 -7.55 5.98 -12.51
N GLU A 34 -7.92 5.71 -13.77
CA GLU A 34 -7.88 6.70 -14.86
C GLU A 34 -8.80 7.88 -14.56
N LEU A 35 -10.02 7.67 -14.06
CA LEU A 35 -10.91 8.75 -13.65
C LEU A 35 -10.35 9.54 -12.46
N TYR A 36 -9.68 8.88 -11.52
CA TYR A 36 -9.09 9.51 -10.34
C TYR A 36 -7.86 10.35 -10.72
N THR A 37 -6.95 9.80 -11.53
CA THR A 37 -5.79 10.53 -12.06
C THR A 37 -6.21 11.66 -12.99
N THR A 38 -7.24 11.45 -13.82
CA THR A 38 -7.81 12.49 -14.69
C THR A 38 -8.50 13.59 -13.88
N LYS A 39 -9.25 13.23 -12.82
CA LYS A 39 -9.84 14.23 -11.91
C LYS A 39 -8.77 15.01 -11.16
N LEU A 40 -7.70 14.36 -10.69
CA LEU A 40 -6.57 15.05 -10.05
C LEU A 40 -5.87 16.03 -10.99
N ALA A 41 -5.66 15.66 -12.26
CA ALA A 41 -5.10 16.54 -13.27
C ALA A 41 -5.97 17.77 -13.60
N HIS A 42 -7.27 17.75 -13.25
CA HIS A 42 -8.23 18.79 -13.60
C HIS A 42 -8.90 19.50 -12.40
N ASN A 43 -8.66 19.09 -11.15
CA ASN A 43 -9.33 19.65 -9.96
C ASN A 43 -8.48 20.68 -9.19
N LEU A 44 -9.14 21.75 -8.75
CA LEU A 44 -8.61 22.74 -7.78
C LEU A 44 -8.81 22.33 -6.30
N ASN A 45 -9.32 21.12 -6.03
CA ASN A 45 -9.49 20.55 -4.68
C ASN A 45 -9.07 19.06 -4.61
N PRO A 46 -7.77 18.75 -4.65
CA PRO A 46 -7.26 17.38 -4.57
C PRO A 46 -7.61 16.63 -3.29
N ARG A 47 -7.73 17.31 -2.14
CA ARG A 47 -8.24 16.68 -0.89
C ARG A 47 -9.66 16.13 -1.06
N GLY A 48 -10.56 16.95 -1.60
CA GLY A 48 -11.94 16.53 -1.88
C GLY A 48 -12.00 15.38 -2.87
N ALA A 49 -11.15 15.40 -3.90
CA ALA A 49 -11.05 14.32 -4.87
C ALA A 49 -10.54 13.00 -4.25
N HIS A 50 -9.50 13.05 -3.40
CA HIS A 50 -8.99 11.88 -2.67
C HIS A 50 -10.03 11.34 -1.67
N SER A 51 -10.74 12.21 -0.96
CA SER A 51 -11.84 11.82 -0.07
C SER A 51 -12.96 11.09 -0.82
N GLN A 52 -13.40 11.63 -1.96
CA GLN A 52 -14.44 10.99 -2.79
C GLN A 52 -13.97 9.65 -3.37
N TYR A 53 -12.69 9.54 -3.72
CA TYR A 53 -12.08 8.29 -4.16
C TYR A 53 -12.15 7.23 -3.06
N LEU A 54 -11.70 7.55 -1.84
CA LEU A 54 -11.78 6.67 -0.68
C LEU A 54 -13.21 6.28 -0.32
N GLU A 55 -14.14 7.24 -0.29
CA GLU A 55 -15.57 6.98 -0.02
C GLU A 55 -16.18 6.05 -1.07
N GLY A 56 -15.86 6.27 -2.35
CA GLY A 56 -16.28 5.40 -3.45
C GLY A 56 -15.79 3.96 -3.27
N MET A 57 -14.54 3.77 -2.83
CA MET A 57 -13.99 2.44 -2.56
C MET A 57 -14.62 1.79 -1.33
N ILE A 58 -14.81 2.54 -0.24
CA ILE A 58 -15.48 2.03 0.96
C ILE A 58 -16.89 1.56 0.61
N ASN A 59 -17.63 2.34 -0.17
CA ASN A 59 -18.97 1.98 -0.61
C ASN A 59 -18.98 0.76 -1.55
N GLU A 60 -18.06 0.66 -2.50
CA GLU A 60 -17.93 -0.54 -3.36
C GLU A 60 -17.60 -1.78 -2.55
N LEU A 61 -16.64 -1.71 -1.63
CA LEU A 61 -16.29 -2.83 -0.75
C LEU A 61 -17.49 -3.28 0.10
N ARG A 62 -18.31 -2.32 0.55
CA ARG A 62 -19.57 -2.61 1.27
C ARG A 62 -20.63 -3.23 0.37
N GLU A 63 -20.81 -2.72 -0.84
CA GLU A 63 -21.76 -3.26 -1.82
C GLU A 63 -21.37 -4.67 -2.24
N ASP A 64 -20.10 -4.92 -2.56
CA ASP A 64 -19.59 -6.25 -2.88
C ASP A 64 -19.78 -7.20 -1.70
N PHE A 65 -19.49 -6.74 -0.47
CA PHE A 65 -19.75 -7.53 0.73
C PHE A 65 -21.24 -7.81 0.95
N ALA A 66 -22.12 -6.82 0.75
CA ALA A 66 -23.57 -6.98 0.87
C ALA A 66 -24.14 -7.90 -0.21
N ASN A 67 -23.66 -7.79 -1.45
CA ASN A 67 -24.03 -8.64 -2.58
C ASN A 67 -23.56 -10.07 -2.36
N MET A 68 -22.33 -10.28 -1.87
CA MET A 68 -21.87 -11.60 -1.46
C MET A 68 -22.79 -12.12 -0.34
N ARG A 69 -23.04 -11.35 0.73
CA ARG A 69 -23.94 -11.77 1.81
C ARG A 69 -25.35 -12.10 1.32
N ALA A 70 -25.91 -11.37 0.35
CA ALA A 70 -27.23 -11.64 -0.22
C ALA A 70 -27.23 -12.91 -1.09
N ASN A 71 -26.20 -13.11 -1.91
CA ASN A 71 -26.02 -14.31 -2.72
C ASN A 71 -25.79 -15.57 -1.85
N PHE A 72 -25.12 -15.43 -0.71
CA PHE A 72 -24.89 -16.50 0.27
C PHE A 72 -26.05 -16.66 1.27
N GLY A 73 -26.82 -15.60 1.54
CA GLY A 73 -28.00 -15.61 2.43
C GLY A 73 -29.16 -16.45 1.90
N LEU A 74 -29.14 -16.83 0.62
CA LEU A 74 -30.03 -17.85 0.05
C LEU A 74 -29.64 -19.29 0.44
N GLN A 75 -28.44 -19.52 1.01
CA GLN A 75 -27.94 -20.84 1.40
C GLN A 75 -27.82 -21.05 2.92
N LEU A 76 -27.92 -20.00 3.74
CA LEU A 76 -27.61 -20.02 5.18
C LEU A 76 -28.85 -19.98 6.09
N VAL A 77 -29.69 -21.01 5.99
CA VAL A 77 -30.49 -21.44 7.15
C VAL A 77 -29.79 -22.65 7.76
N GLN A 78 -28.79 -22.42 8.64
CA GLN A 78 -28.44 -23.25 9.83
C GLN A 78 -26.98 -23.05 10.31
N GLN A 79 -26.86 -22.58 11.56
CA GLN A 79 -25.79 -22.80 12.56
C GLN A 79 -24.29 -22.62 12.19
N GLY A 80 -23.65 -21.60 12.76
CA GLY A 80 -22.21 -21.57 13.10
C GLY A 80 -21.20 -21.50 11.94
N SER A 81 -21.63 -21.74 10.70
CA SER A 81 -20.87 -21.60 9.45
C SER A 81 -20.57 -20.13 9.07
N ASP A 82 -21.35 -19.18 9.60
CA ASP A 82 -21.29 -17.75 9.28
C ASP A 82 -19.88 -17.15 9.37
N ILE A 83 -19.13 -17.42 10.45
CA ILE A 83 -17.81 -16.79 10.67
C ILE A 83 -16.75 -17.32 9.70
N ARG A 84 -16.78 -18.62 9.37
CA ARG A 84 -15.77 -19.25 8.49
C ARG A 84 -15.98 -18.82 7.03
N GLU A 85 -17.23 -18.61 6.64
CA GLU A 85 -17.60 -18.16 5.30
C GLU A 85 -17.37 -16.66 5.12
N LEU A 86 -17.69 -15.83 6.13
CA LEU A 86 -17.29 -14.43 6.20
C LEU A 86 -15.77 -14.26 6.08
N LYS A 87 -14.97 -15.10 6.76
CA LYS A 87 -13.50 -15.15 6.64
C LYS A 87 -13.04 -15.42 5.20
N THR A 88 -13.73 -16.29 4.48
CA THR A 88 -13.41 -16.65 3.10
C THR A 88 -13.77 -15.50 2.14
N MET A 89 -14.95 -14.90 2.32
CA MET A 89 -15.44 -13.78 1.49
C MET A 89 -14.58 -12.53 1.63
N VAL A 90 -14.18 -12.17 2.86
CA VAL A 90 -13.28 -11.05 3.14
C VAL A 90 -11.89 -11.28 2.56
N GLY A 91 -11.38 -12.51 2.71
CA GLY A 91 -10.12 -12.93 2.10
C GLY A 91 -10.14 -12.74 0.59
N GLN A 92 -11.23 -13.15 -0.07
CA GLN A 92 -11.45 -12.97 -1.51
C GLN A 92 -11.59 -11.49 -1.89
N LEU A 93 -12.33 -10.68 -1.12
CA LEU A 93 -12.54 -9.26 -1.39
C LEU A 93 -11.23 -8.47 -1.37
N LEU A 94 -10.39 -8.67 -0.34
CA LEU A 94 -9.05 -8.09 -0.26
C LEU A 94 -8.09 -8.69 -1.30
N GLN A 95 -8.33 -9.92 -1.78
CA GLN A 95 -7.56 -10.53 -2.88
C GLN A 95 -7.98 -10.02 -4.26
N HIS A 96 -9.25 -9.63 -4.46
CA HIS A 96 -9.79 -9.12 -5.72
C HIS A 96 -9.54 -7.61 -5.88
N HIS A 97 -9.54 -6.86 -4.77
CA HIS A 97 -9.32 -5.41 -4.72
C HIS A 97 -8.01 -5.06 -3.99
N LYS A 98 -6.91 -5.72 -4.38
CA LYS A 98 -5.64 -5.74 -3.62
C LYS A 98 -5.12 -4.35 -3.23
N GLN A 99 -5.17 -3.39 -4.16
CA GLN A 99 -4.69 -2.03 -3.93
C GLN A 99 -5.69 -1.20 -3.14
N GLN A 100 -6.98 -1.32 -3.48
CA GLN A 100 -8.03 -0.54 -2.83
C GLN A 100 -8.22 -0.89 -1.36
N GLY A 101 -8.17 -2.19 -1.03
CA GLY A 101 -8.23 -2.65 0.35
C GLY A 101 -7.05 -2.14 1.18
N MET A 102 -5.85 -2.05 0.59
CA MET A 102 -4.70 -1.47 1.29
C MET A 102 -4.89 0.01 1.57
N ASP A 103 -5.31 0.81 0.59
CA ASP A 103 -5.47 2.25 0.74
C ASP A 103 -6.52 2.63 1.79
N VAL A 104 -7.63 1.88 1.84
CA VAL A 104 -8.66 2.07 2.86
C VAL A 104 -8.12 1.73 4.25
N VAL A 105 -7.40 0.61 4.42
CA VAL A 105 -6.82 0.25 5.72
C VAL A 105 -5.76 1.28 6.14
N LEU A 106 -4.88 1.72 5.23
CA LEU A 106 -3.88 2.75 5.51
C LEU A 106 -4.51 4.09 5.90
N TYR A 107 -5.60 4.46 5.24
CA TYR A 107 -6.41 5.62 5.64
C TYR A 107 -6.91 5.49 7.09
N PHE A 108 -7.47 4.35 7.46
CA PHE A 108 -7.95 4.17 8.83
C PHE A 108 -6.81 4.12 9.87
N ILE A 109 -5.64 3.56 9.52
CA ILE A 109 -4.45 3.63 10.38
C ILE A 109 -4.07 5.10 10.61
N ARG A 110 -4.02 5.92 9.55
CA ARG A 110 -3.79 7.38 9.66
C ARG A 110 -4.83 8.07 10.53
N LYS A 111 -6.12 7.79 10.29
CA LYS A 111 -7.24 8.35 11.07
C LYS A 111 -7.11 8.03 12.56
N ARG A 112 -6.69 6.81 12.91
CA ARG A 112 -6.48 6.39 14.30
C ARG A 112 -5.33 7.15 14.96
N ILE A 113 -4.22 7.33 14.24
CA ILE A 113 -3.06 8.11 14.72
C ILE A 113 -3.48 9.56 15.00
N ASP A 114 -4.21 10.16 14.06
CA ASP A 114 -4.69 11.54 14.16
C ASP A 114 -5.69 11.71 15.34
N SER A 115 -6.63 10.77 15.49
CA SER A 115 -7.64 10.79 16.55
C SER A 115 -7.06 10.50 17.95
N ASN A 116 -5.87 9.93 18.03
CA ASN A 116 -5.19 9.56 19.28
C ASN A 116 -3.83 10.26 19.40
N PHE A 117 -3.80 11.54 19.02
CA PHE A 117 -2.61 12.37 19.09
C PHE A 117 -1.97 12.32 20.49
N GLY A 118 -0.69 11.93 20.55
CA GLY A 118 0.07 11.74 21.79
C GLY A 118 0.29 10.29 22.20
N LEU A 119 -0.49 9.32 21.68
CA LEU A 119 -0.23 7.89 21.85
C LEU A 119 0.69 7.31 20.76
N PHE A 120 0.69 7.93 19.59
CA PHE A 120 1.48 7.51 18.43
C PHE A 120 2.61 8.50 18.11
N PRO A 121 3.69 8.05 17.44
CA PRO A 121 4.74 8.93 16.97
C PRO A 121 4.19 10.02 16.05
N SER A 122 4.56 11.27 16.29
CA SER A 122 4.19 12.39 15.43
C SER A 122 5.17 12.58 14.25
N ASN A 123 6.33 11.92 14.26
CA ASN A 123 7.40 12.07 13.27
C ASN A 123 7.33 11.05 12.12
N VAL A 124 6.18 10.41 11.92
CA VAL A 124 5.95 9.40 10.89
C VAL A 124 4.92 9.86 9.86
N ILE A 125 5.08 9.40 8.63
CA ILE A 125 4.08 9.44 7.56
C ILE A 125 3.76 8.02 7.12
N ILE A 126 2.51 7.79 6.76
CA ILE A 126 2.04 6.57 6.12
C ILE A 126 1.49 6.96 4.75
N ALA A 127 2.21 6.62 3.69
CA ALA A 127 1.75 6.77 2.32
C ALA A 127 0.73 5.66 1.96
N ASP A 128 0.01 5.87 0.87
CA ASP A 128 -0.89 4.89 0.28
C ASP A 128 -0.33 4.36 -1.06
N CYS A 129 -1.00 3.38 -1.63
CA CYS A 129 -0.61 2.78 -2.90
C CYS A 129 -0.72 3.75 -4.07
N PHE A 130 -1.52 4.81 -3.94
CA PHE A 130 -1.60 5.87 -4.93
C PHE A 130 -0.25 6.57 -5.12
N PHE A 131 0.47 6.90 -4.05
CA PHE A 131 1.83 7.46 -4.15
C PHE A 131 2.78 6.56 -4.93
N TRP A 132 2.75 5.26 -4.62
CA TRP A 132 3.53 4.26 -5.36
C TRP A 132 3.12 4.18 -6.84
N ALA A 133 1.81 4.24 -7.12
CA ALA A 133 1.28 4.18 -8.47
C ALA A 133 1.66 5.41 -9.30
N CYS A 134 1.53 6.62 -8.76
CA CYS A 134 1.98 7.86 -9.43
C CYS A 134 3.41 7.73 -9.94
N TRP A 135 4.27 7.09 -9.15
CA TRP A 135 5.66 6.96 -9.50
C TRP A 135 5.96 5.85 -10.52
N ARG A 136 5.17 4.78 -10.48
CA ARG A 136 5.25 3.70 -11.46
C ARG A 136 4.70 4.09 -12.84
N TYR A 137 3.63 4.89 -12.89
CA TYR A 137 2.92 5.23 -14.12
C TYR A 137 3.48 6.46 -14.84
N ASN A 138 4.27 7.29 -14.14
CA ASN A 138 5.14 8.28 -14.77
C ASN A 138 6.35 7.61 -15.42
N LYS A 139 6.11 6.74 -16.42
CA LYS A 139 7.12 6.03 -17.22
C LYS A 139 8.05 6.96 -18.01
N HIS A 140 7.68 8.23 -18.15
CA HIS A 140 8.53 9.28 -18.71
C HIS A 140 9.52 9.84 -17.69
N VAL A 141 9.20 9.73 -16.40
CA VAL A 141 9.95 10.24 -15.25
C VAL A 141 10.57 9.10 -14.42
N VAL A 142 10.46 7.85 -14.86
CA VAL A 142 11.22 6.68 -14.39
C VAL A 142 11.23 5.68 -15.55
N ARG A 143 12.22 5.76 -16.45
CA ARG A 143 12.44 4.67 -17.41
C ARG A 143 13.03 3.45 -16.70
N ASP A 144 12.78 2.26 -17.24
CA ASP A 144 13.25 0.99 -16.66
C ASP A 144 14.79 1.03 -16.51
N PRO A 145 15.33 0.99 -15.28
CA PRO A 145 16.75 1.14 -15.03
C PRO A 145 17.62 -0.01 -15.56
N HIS A 146 17.05 -1.02 -16.23
CA HIS A 146 17.82 -2.04 -16.97
C HIS A 146 17.43 -2.17 -18.45
N VAL A 147 16.61 -1.27 -18.99
CA VAL A 147 16.51 -1.08 -20.46
C VAL A 147 17.43 0.06 -20.89
N ASP A 148 17.63 1.05 -20.03
CA ASP A 148 18.56 2.15 -20.26
C ASP A 148 19.79 1.98 -19.37
N GLU A 149 20.97 1.81 -19.98
CA GLU A 149 22.27 1.68 -19.30
C GLU A 149 22.70 2.98 -18.57
N ASP A 150 21.85 4.02 -18.58
CA ASP A 150 22.22 5.40 -18.33
C ASP A 150 21.33 6.09 -17.26
N MET A 151 21.30 5.55 -16.03
CA MET A 151 20.66 6.26 -14.89
C MET A 151 21.30 7.63 -14.62
N GLU A 152 22.61 7.74 -14.88
CA GLU A 152 23.39 8.98 -14.71
C GLU A 152 22.99 10.05 -15.75
N GLN A 153 22.55 9.63 -16.94
CA GLN A 153 22.05 10.51 -18.01
C GLN A 153 20.56 10.86 -17.83
N PHE A 154 19.82 10.00 -17.12
CA PHE A 154 18.42 10.20 -16.74
C PHE A 154 18.25 11.29 -15.66
N GLU A 155 19.10 11.30 -14.63
CA GLU A 155 19.12 12.36 -13.61
C GLU A 155 19.38 13.76 -14.21
N GLN A 156 20.13 13.84 -15.30
CA GLN A 156 20.53 15.11 -15.93
C GLN A 156 19.45 15.75 -16.82
N ASN A 157 18.37 15.03 -17.17
CA ASN A 157 17.40 15.48 -18.18
C ASN A 157 16.00 15.79 -17.63
N ILE A 158 15.75 15.59 -16.33
CA ILE A 158 14.45 15.86 -15.69
C ILE A 158 14.56 17.10 -14.82
N ASP A 159 13.73 18.10 -15.08
CA ASP A 159 13.51 19.20 -14.15
C ASP A 159 12.61 18.72 -13.01
N TRP A 160 13.21 18.05 -12.04
CA TRP A 160 12.54 17.50 -10.86
C TRP A 160 11.77 18.56 -10.07
N ALA A 161 12.25 19.80 -10.07
CA ALA A 161 11.57 20.89 -9.41
C ALA A 161 10.26 21.22 -10.13
N SER A 162 10.24 21.24 -11.46
CA SER A 162 9.02 21.44 -12.25
C SER A 162 8.05 20.25 -12.10
N GLU A 163 8.53 19.01 -12.22
CA GLU A 163 7.69 17.80 -12.12
C GLU A 163 7.05 17.63 -10.73
N MET A 164 7.78 17.95 -9.66
CA MET A 164 7.26 17.83 -8.29
C MET A 164 6.44 19.04 -7.83
N ASN A 165 6.56 20.18 -8.53
CA ASN A 165 5.69 21.33 -8.32
C ASN A 165 4.34 21.18 -9.06
N ASP A 166 4.12 20.09 -9.80
CA ASP A 166 2.78 19.74 -10.29
C ASP A 166 1.79 19.61 -9.11
N THR A 167 0.60 20.16 -9.28
CA THR A 167 -0.31 20.48 -8.18
C THR A 167 -0.87 19.26 -7.43
N PRO A 168 -1.14 18.09 -8.05
CA PRO A 168 -1.57 16.92 -7.30
C PRO A 168 -0.43 16.36 -6.44
N PHE A 169 0.81 16.36 -6.95
CA PHE A 169 1.93 15.76 -6.23
C PHE A 169 2.37 16.63 -5.06
N SER A 170 2.42 17.95 -5.27
CA SER A 170 2.71 18.92 -4.21
C SER A 170 1.69 18.90 -3.08
N GLU A 171 0.41 18.71 -3.38
CA GLU A 171 -0.58 18.51 -2.34
C GLU A 171 -0.40 17.21 -1.56
N TYR A 172 0.16 16.15 -2.17
CA TYR A 172 0.41 14.89 -1.46
C TYR A 172 1.48 15.05 -0.38
N TYR A 173 2.68 15.50 -0.74
CA TYR A 173 3.80 15.59 0.22
C TYR A 173 3.67 16.76 1.21
N THR A 174 2.92 17.82 0.86
CA THR A 174 2.55 18.87 1.82
C THR A 174 1.42 18.44 2.77
N GLY A 175 0.91 17.21 2.64
CA GLY A 175 -0.15 16.64 3.49
C GLY A 175 -1.54 17.22 3.23
N LYS A 176 -1.72 17.94 2.12
CA LYS A 176 -2.99 18.54 1.73
C LYS A 176 -3.90 17.54 1.03
N MET A 177 -3.39 16.51 0.34
CA MET A 177 -4.22 15.55 -0.37
C MET A 177 -4.88 14.51 0.54
N GLN A 178 -4.10 13.82 1.37
CA GLN A 178 -4.58 12.65 2.11
C GLN A 178 -5.25 13.02 3.43
N LEU A 179 -6.37 12.38 3.73
CA LEU A 179 -7.01 12.44 5.05
C LEU A 179 -6.13 11.77 6.13
N GLY A 180 -5.99 12.43 7.28
CA GLY A 180 -5.16 11.96 8.40
C GLY A 180 -3.65 12.01 8.13
N SER A 181 -3.23 12.71 7.08
CA SER A 181 -1.81 12.97 6.78
C SER A 181 -1.42 14.40 7.18
N SER A 182 -0.11 14.67 7.16
CA SER A 182 0.45 15.99 7.47
C SER A 182 1.67 16.24 6.59
N SER A 183 2.17 17.48 6.56
CA SER A 183 3.35 17.82 5.76
C SER A 183 4.52 16.92 6.12
N TRP A 184 5.20 16.39 5.10
CA TRP A 184 6.38 15.55 5.28
C TRP A 184 7.59 16.38 5.74
N ALA A 185 7.49 17.72 5.71
CA ALA A 185 8.58 18.65 5.98
C ALA A 185 9.06 18.60 7.44
N HIS A 186 8.27 17.97 8.33
CA HIS A 186 8.52 17.84 9.76
C HIS A 186 8.65 16.37 10.21
N LYS A 187 8.96 15.46 9.28
CA LYS A 187 8.84 14.01 9.50
C LYS A 187 10.17 13.35 9.21
N ASP A 188 10.50 12.35 10.03
CA ASP A 188 11.76 11.61 9.89
C ASP A 188 11.56 10.31 9.13
N ILE A 189 10.38 9.70 9.27
CA ILE A 189 10.11 8.36 8.75
C ILE A 189 8.89 8.40 7.82
N VAL A 190 9.01 7.74 6.67
CA VAL A 190 7.89 7.50 5.75
C VAL A 190 7.73 6.01 5.51
N TYR A 191 6.53 5.49 5.74
CA TYR A 191 6.16 4.12 5.40
C TYR A 191 5.37 4.09 4.09
N ILE A 192 5.84 3.30 3.12
CA ILE A 192 5.23 3.22 1.79
C ILE A 192 4.90 1.76 1.48
N PRO A 193 3.64 1.41 1.17
CA PRO A 193 3.32 0.12 0.56
C PRO A 193 3.87 0.09 -0.88
N VAL A 194 4.73 -0.87 -1.18
CA VAL A 194 5.34 -1.02 -2.51
C VAL A 194 4.73 -2.22 -3.20
N ASN A 195 4.01 -1.98 -4.30
CA ASN A 195 3.51 -3.05 -5.15
C ASN A 195 4.58 -3.47 -6.16
N ASN A 196 5.21 -4.59 -5.88
CA ASN A 196 6.24 -5.17 -6.72
C ASN A 196 5.63 -5.92 -7.92
N ASN A 197 5.59 -5.23 -9.06
CA ASN A 197 5.09 -5.71 -10.35
C ASN A 197 3.68 -6.35 -10.37
N GLY A 198 2.76 -5.87 -9.53
CA GLY A 198 1.39 -6.39 -9.45
C GLY A 198 1.27 -7.71 -8.69
N ALA A 199 2.39 -8.29 -8.26
CA ALA A 199 2.47 -9.67 -7.80
C ALA A 199 2.72 -9.79 -6.29
N HIS A 200 3.55 -8.91 -5.72
CA HIS A 200 3.98 -9.01 -4.33
C HIS A 200 3.99 -7.64 -3.64
N TRP A 201 3.59 -7.60 -2.38
CA TRP A 201 3.62 -6.38 -1.58
C TRP A 201 4.82 -6.37 -0.66
N LEU A 202 5.50 -5.23 -0.63
CA LEU A 202 6.60 -4.91 0.27
C LEU A 202 6.21 -3.68 1.09
N THR A 203 6.94 -3.43 2.17
CA THR A 203 6.89 -2.12 2.85
C THR A 203 8.25 -1.47 2.77
N ALA A 204 8.34 -0.27 2.18
CA ALA A 204 9.52 0.57 2.31
C ALA A 204 9.39 1.43 3.56
N LYS A 205 10.37 1.31 4.47
CA LYS A 205 10.63 2.28 5.53
C LYS A 205 11.70 3.22 5.02
N VAL A 206 11.34 4.47 4.73
CA VAL A 206 12.31 5.53 4.43
C VAL A 206 12.66 6.23 5.72
N ASP A 207 13.93 6.19 6.07
CA ASP A 207 14.50 6.80 7.26
C ASP A 207 15.36 7.98 6.80
N ILE A 208 14.76 9.17 6.83
CA ILE A 208 15.33 10.40 6.26
C ILE A 208 16.64 10.78 6.95
N PRO A 209 16.73 10.82 8.29
CA PRO A 209 17.97 11.20 8.97
C PRO A 209 19.15 10.25 8.71
N SER A 210 18.88 8.96 8.47
CA SER A 210 19.92 7.98 8.13
C SER A 210 20.18 7.84 6.63
N TRP A 211 19.43 8.56 5.80
CA TRP A 211 19.52 8.52 4.33
C TRP A 211 19.36 7.11 3.75
N HIS A 212 18.43 6.34 4.34
CA HIS A 212 18.32 4.90 4.10
C HIS A 212 16.87 4.44 3.91
N ILE A 213 16.66 3.54 2.96
CA ILE A 213 15.40 2.86 2.71
C ILE A 213 15.56 1.37 3.03
N THR A 214 14.76 0.87 3.96
CA THR A 214 14.68 -0.56 4.27
C THR A 214 13.40 -1.16 3.68
N LEU A 215 13.54 -2.16 2.83
CA LEU A 215 12.42 -2.94 2.28
C LEU A 215 12.14 -4.15 3.15
N TYR A 216 10.99 -4.16 3.83
CA TYR A 216 10.46 -5.34 4.47
C TYR A 216 9.76 -6.23 3.44
N ASP A 217 10.21 -7.49 3.36
CA ASP A 217 9.64 -8.54 2.53
C ASP A 217 9.24 -9.73 3.41
N SER A 218 7.94 -9.94 3.59
CA SER A 218 7.41 -11.07 4.36
C SER A 218 7.68 -12.43 3.71
N ALA A 219 8.12 -12.48 2.46
CA ALA A 219 8.38 -13.71 1.72
C ALA A 219 9.87 -14.00 1.56
N ILE A 220 10.76 -13.49 2.43
CA ILE A 220 12.22 -13.53 2.19
C ILE A 220 12.77 -14.91 1.85
N LYS A 221 12.25 -15.94 2.53
CA LYS A 221 12.65 -17.34 2.35
C LYS A 221 12.12 -17.95 1.03
N MET A 222 11.06 -17.38 0.47
CA MET A 222 10.42 -17.81 -0.77
C MET A 222 10.92 -17.01 -1.99
N THR A 223 11.48 -15.82 -1.78
CA THR A 223 11.97 -14.92 -2.83
C THR A 223 13.50 -14.74 -2.72
N PRO A 224 14.29 -15.70 -3.28
CA PRO A 224 15.76 -15.69 -3.15
C PRO A 224 16.44 -14.54 -3.91
N LYS A 225 15.72 -13.79 -4.76
CA LYS A 225 16.27 -12.68 -5.56
C LYS A 225 15.97 -11.33 -4.90
N SER A 226 16.70 -11.00 -3.84
CA SER A 226 16.62 -9.67 -3.16
C SER A 226 16.80 -8.51 -4.14
N TRP A 227 17.70 -8.66 -5.12
CA TRP A 227 17.99 -7.63 -6.11
C TRP A 227 16.77 -7.21 -6.93
N PHE A 228 15.82 -8.11 -7.23
CA PHE A 228 14.64 -7.76 -8.04
C PHE A 228 13.67 -6.85 -7.27
N GLN A 229 13.49 -7.14 -5.97
CA GLN A 229 12.66 -6.32 -5.08
C GLN A 229 13.27 -4.92 -4.91
N ILE A 230 14.58 -4.87 -4.66
CA ILE A 230 15.34 -3.62 -4.53
C ILE A 230 15.28 -2.83 -5.84
N LYS A 231 15.52 -3.50 -6.99
CA LYS A 231 15.48 -2.85 -8.30
C LYS A 231 14.13 -2.20 -8.56
N ASN A 232 13.03 -2.90 -8.31
CA ASN A 232 11.71 -2.34 -8.58
C ASN A 232 11.38 -1.16 -7.66
N ALA A 233 11.89 -1.14 -6.43
CA ALA A 233 11.68 -0.05 -5.48
C ALA A 233 12.72 1.08 -5.59
N SER A 234 13.83 0.89 -6.33
CA SER A 234 14.91 1.86 -6.46
C SER A 234 14.49 3.25 -6.95
N PRO A 235 13.40 3.45 -7.72
CA PRO A 235 12.92 4.79 -8.04
C PRO A 235 12.60 5.64 -6.80
N LEU A 236 12.26 5.03 -5.65
CA LEU A 236 12.10 5.78 -4.39
C LEU A 236 13.43 6.38 -3.92
N ALA A 237 14.54 5.66 -4.06
CA ALA A 237 15.84 6.14 -3.60
C ALA A 237 16.29 7.39 -4.33
N VAL A 238 16.00 7.46 -5.63
CA VAL A 238 16.30 8.62 -6.48
C VAL A 238 15.31 9.76 -6.23
N LEU A 239 14.04 9.46 -6.01
CA LEU A 239 12.98 10.46 -5.83
C LEU A 239 13.09 11.24 -4.52
N PHE A 240 13.38 10.55 -3.42
CA PHE A 240 13.27 11.15 -2.08
C PHE A 240 14.10 12.42 -1.86
N PRO A 241 15.39 12.49 -2.27
CA PRO A 241 16.18 13.70 -2.09
C PRO A 241 15.53 14.97 -2.68
N TYR A 242 14.95 14.85 -3.88
CA TYR A 242 14.25 15.94 -4.55
C TYR A 242 12.92 16.26 -3.87
N LEU A 243 12.18 15.24 -3.39
CA LEU A 243 10.95 15.44 -2.62
C LEU A 243 11.23 16.24 -1.35
N LEU A 244 12.33 15.95 -0.66
CA LEU A 244 12.75 16.69 0.54
C LEU A 244 13.10 18.15 0.21
N MET A 245 13.76 18.39 -0.92
CA MET A 245 14.09 19.73 -1.40
C MET A 245 12.83 20.57 -1.66
N VAL A 246 11.88 20.07 -2.45
CA VAL A 246 10.67 20.83 -2.83
C VAL A 246 9.66 20.99 -1.69
N ASN A 247 9.67 20.08 -0.72
CA ASN A 247 8.81 20.14 0.45
C ASN A 247 9.41 20.95 1.62
N GLU A 248 10.47 21.72 1.37
CA GLU A 248 11.11 22.58 2.38
C GLU A 248 11.63 21.83 3.63
N TYR A 249 11.95 20.54 3.51
CA TYR A 249 12.41 19.72 4.63
C TYR A 249 13.61 20.34 5.36
N TYR A 250 14.59 20.85 4.60
CA TYR A 250 15.82 21.44 5.11
C TYR A 250 15.60 22.75 5.88
N SER A 251 14.55 23.51 5.54
CA SER A 251 14.17 24.73 6.28
C SER A 251 13.72 24.42 7.71
N HIS A 252 13.24 23.19 7.95
CA HIS A 252 12.77 22.73 9.25
C HIS A 252 13.77 21.84 9.99
N HIS A 253 14.85 21.44 9.32
CA HIS A 253 15.89 20.57 9.88
C HIS A 253 17.26 21.22 9.66
N PRO A 254 17.63 22.28 10.41
CA PRO A 254 18.83 23.08 10.14
C PRO A 254 20.16 22.31 10.33
N ASN A 255 20.10 21.13 10.96
CA ASN A 255 21.25 20.24 11.11
C ASN A 255 21.43 19.28 9.92
N GLN A 256 20.47 19.24 8.99
CA GLN A 256 20.52 18.46 7.76
C GLN A 256 20.91 19.39 6.60
N MET A 257 21.93 19.01 5.85
CA MET A 257 22.35 19.75 4.66
C MET A 257 21.60 19.22 3.44
N LEU A 258 21.33 20.09 2.46
CA LEU A 258 20.80 19.67 1.18
C LEU A 258 21.71 18.61 0.56
N ASP A 259 21.19 17.40 0.41
CA ASP A 259 21.84 16.28 -0.24
C ASP A 259 20.88 15.76 -1.33
N LEU A 260 21.37 15.65 -2.56
CA LEU A 260 20.62 15.13 -3.71
C LEU A 260 21.08 13.72 -4.11
N THR A 261 22.02 13.13 -3.36
CA THR A 261 22.47 11.76 -3.61
C THR A 261 21.32 10.77 -3.35
N PRO A 262 21.16 9.73 -4.18
CA PRO A 262 20.14 8.73 -3.95
C PRO A 262 20.27 8.08 -2.57
N PHE A 263 19.13 7.79 -1.94
CA PHE A 263 19.12 7.06 -0.67
C PHE A 263 19.75 5.68 -0.85
N LYS A 264 20.45 5.20 0.19
CA LYS A 264 20.83 3.79 0.23
C LYS A 264 19.57 2.95 0.37
N MET A 265 19.52 1.81 -0.31
CA MET A 265 18.38 0.90 -0.20
C MET A 265 18.87 -0.51 0.12
N THR A 266 18.31 -1.11 1.16
CA THR A 266 18.52 -2.52 1.49
C THR A 266 17.21 -3.23 1.68
N ARG A 267 17.26 -4.55 1.59
CA ARG A 267 16.19 -5.42 2.03
C ARG A 267 16.46 -5.81 3.48
N GLU A 268 15.41 -5.85 4.28
CA GLU A 268 15.49 -6.32 5.65
C GLU A 268 15.78 -7.82 5.67
N GLU A 269 16.82 -8.22 6.41
CA GLU A 269 17.29 -9.61 6.48
C GLU A 269 17.01 -10.26 7.84
N ASP A 270 16.47 -9.51 8.80
CA ASP A 270 16.11 -10.03 10.12
C ASP A 270 15.01 -11.11 10.02
N SER A 271 15.46 -12.36 10.13
CA SER A 271 14.59 -13.54 10.08
C SER A 271 13.66 -13.69 11.29
N SER A 272 13.83 -12.87 12.33
CA SER A 272 12.92 -12.82 13.48
C SER A 272 11.63 -12.04 13.16
N LEU A 273 11.65 -11.18 12.14
CA LEU A 273 10.46 -10.48 11.68
C LEU A 273 9.43 -11.47 11.11
N PRO A 274 8.13 -11.15 11.21
CA PRO A 274 7.06 -12.03 10.72
C PRO A 274 7.28 -12.44 9.26
N GLN A 275 7.22 -13.74 8.97
CA GLN A 275 7.39 -14.30 7.63
C GLN A 275 6.11 -15.02 7.19
N GLN A 276 5.69 -14.75 5.96
CA GLN A 276 4.61 -15.48 5.30
C GLN A 276 5.10 -16.87 4.87
N ILE A 277 4.19 -17.83 4.97
CA ILE A 277 4.38 -19.20 4.46
C ILE A 277 3.45 -19.51 3.28
N SER A 278 2.48 -18.64 3.02
CA SER A 278 1.43 -18.80 2.03
C SER A 278 1.45 -17.65 1.04
N ASP A 279 1.19 -17.95 -0.23
CA ASP A 279 1.02 -16.93 -1.27
C ASP A 279 -0.27 -16.13 -1.03
N GLY A 280 -0.24 -14.84 -1.38
CA GLY A 280 -1.40 -13.94 -1.26
C GLY A 280 -1.58 -13.25 0.09
N ASP A 281 -0.74 -13.55 1.09
CA ASP A 281 -0.77 -12.91 2.41
C ASP A 281 0.09 -11.64 2.52
N CYS A 282 0.98 -11.38 1.56
CA CYS A 282 1.95 -10.27 1.59
C CYS A 282 1.33 -8.90 1.89
N GLY A 283 0.12 -8.63 1.38
CA GLY A 283 -0.58 -7.38 1.68
C GLY A 283 -0.94 -7.21 3.16
N VAL A 284 -1.41 -8.28 3.81
CA VAL A 284 -1.73 -8.25 5.25
C VAL A 284 -0.45 -8.09 6.08
N TYR A 285 0.62 -8.80 5.70
CA TYR A 285 1.92 -8.64 6.35
C TYR A 285 2.43 -7.19 6.24
N ALA A 286 2.38 -6.58 5.06
CA ALA A 286 2.78 -5.18 4.86
C ALA A 286 1.97 -4.21 5.72
N LEU A 287 0.64 -4.37 5.79
CA LEU A 287 -0.23 -3.55 6.64
C LEU A 287 0.08 -3.72 8.13
N LYS A 288 0.21 -4.97 8.60
CA LYS A 288 0.55 -5.27 9.99
C LYS A 288 1.93 -4.76 10.36
N TYR A 289 2.90 -4.86 9.45
CA TYR A 289 4.24 -4.34 9.68
C TYR A 289 4.20 -2.83 9.94
N ILE A 290 3.45 -2.07 9.13
CA ILE A 290 3.24 -0.62 9.34
C ILE A 290 2.52 -0.36 10.67
N GLU A 291 1.42 -1.06 10.96
CA GLU A 291 0.68 -0.88 12.23
C GLU A 291 1.57 -1.08 13.46
N TYR A 292 2.41 -2.12 13.47
CA TYR A 292 3.29 -2.42 14.60
C TYR A 292 4.41 -1.40 14.76
N LEU A 293 5.04 -0.97 13.65
CA LEU A 293 6.07 0.05 13.69
C LEU A 293 5.55 1.37 14.24
N VAL A 294 4.37 1.79 13.78
CA VAL A 294 3.75 3.04 14.23
C VAL A 294 3.26 2.93 15.67
N ALA A 295 2.72 1.79 16.08
CA ALA A 295 2.37 1.53 17.47
C ALA A 295 3.58 1.38 18.41
N ARG A 296 4.81 1.29 17.86
CA ARG A 296 6.04 0.93 18.60
C ARG A 296 5.89 -0.39 19.37
N SER A 297 5.13 -1.32 18.81
CA SER A 297 4.87 -2.63 19.40
C SER A 297 5.89 -3.65 18.90
N PRO A 298 6.33 -4.59 19.76
CA PRO A 298 7.15 -5.72 19.30
C PRO A 298 6.37 -6.57 18.31
N PHE A 299 7.03 -7.08 17.27
CA PHE A 299 6.38 -7.98 16.33
C PHE A 299 6.14 -9.36 16.96
N ASP A 300 4.88 -9.68 17.26
CA ASP A 300 4.48 -10.92 17.93
C ASP A 300 3.46 -11.74 17.12
N PHE A 301 3.32 -11.45 15.82
CA PHE A 301 2.41 -12.15 14.93
C PHE A 301 3.11 -13.07 13.93
N ASN A 302 2.35 -14.03 13.40
CA ASN A 302 2.80 -14.99 12.40
C ASN A 302 1.61 -15.44 11.53
N SER A 303 1.85 -16.41 10.64
CA SER A 303 0.86 -16.90 9.67
C SER A 303 -0.48 -17.37 10.29
N SER A 304 -0.50 -17.84 11.54
CA SER A 304 -1.76 -18.23 12.22
C SER A 304 -2.71 -17.07 12.49
N HIS A 305 -2.20 -15.83 12.55
CA HIS A 305 -2.97 -14.64 12.86
C HIS A 305 -3.55 -13.95 11.62
N ILE A 306 -3.11 -14.32 10.42
CA ILE A 306 -3.45 -13.61 9.18
C ILE A 306 -4.95 -13.65 8.89
N ALA A 307 -5.60 -14.80 9.11
CA ALA A 307 -7.05 -14.91 8.95
C ALA A 307 -7.81 -13.96 9.89
N LEU A 308 -7.35 -13.82 11.13
CA LEU A 308 -7.94 -12.90 12.11
C LEU A 308 -7.71 -11.43 11.70
N PHE A 309 -6.55 -11.08 11.18
CA PHE A 309 -6.29 -9.72 10.72
C PHE A 309 -7.12 -9.32 9.49
N ARG A 310 -7.34 -10.25 8.56
CA ARG A 310 -8.26 -10.04 7.44
C ARG A 310 -9.67 -9.76 7.94
N GLU A 311 -10.15 -10.58 8.86
CA GLU A 311 -11.47 -10.41 9.50
C GLU A 311 -11.59 -9.05 10.19
N LYS A 312 -10.58 -8.69 10.99
CA LYS A 312 -10.51 -7.38 11.65
C LYS A 312 -10.66 -6.24 10.64
N TYR A 313 -9.85 -6.21 9.58
CA TYR A 313 -9.90 -5.15 8.58
C TYR A 313 -11.26 -5.06 7.88
N ALA A 314 -11.92 -6.17 7.58
CA ALA A 314 -13.25 -6.11 6.98
C ALA A 314 -14.32 -5.57 7.92
N VAL A 315 -14.31 -5.99 9.19
CA VAL A 315 -15.24 -5.47 10.20
C VAL A 315 -15.05 -3.95 10.32
N GLU A 316 -13.81 -3.50 10.41
CA GLU A 316 -13.44 -2.09 10.49
C GLU A 316 -13.92 -1.28 9.27
N ILE A 317 -13.69 -1.79 8.05
CA ILE A 317 -14.17 -1.17 6.80
C ILE A 317 -15.70 -1.10 6.76
N PHE A 318 -16.38 -2.17 7.19
CA PHE A 318 -17.83 -2.24 7.17
C PHE A 318 -18.45 -1.19 8.10
N HIS A 319 -17.97 -1.13 9.34
CA HIS A 319 -18.55 -0.28 10.38
C HIS A 319 -18.12 1.20 10.30
N ASN A 320 -17.12 1.55 9.47
CA ASN A 320 -16.44 2.86 9.51
C ASN A 320 -15.76 3.16 10.86
N ASP A 321 -15.55 2.11 11.65
CA ASP A 321 -15.04 2.17 13.01
C ASP A 321 -13.59 1.66 12.98
N MET A 322 -12.63 2.58 13.12
CA MET A 322 -11.22 2.30 13.43
C MET A 322 -10.60 3.36 14.32
#